data_AF-A0A1F9MDG1-F1
#
_entry.id   AF-A0A1F9MDG1-F1
#
_cell.length_a   1.000
_cell.length_b   1.000
_cell.length_c   1.000
_cell.angle_alpha   90.00
_cell.angle_beta   90.00
_cell.angle_gamma   90.00
#
_symmetry.space_group_name_H-M   'P 1'
#
loop_
_entity.id
_entity.type
_entity.pdbx_description
1 polymer ?
#
loop_
_entity_poly.entity_id
_entity_poly.type
_entity_poly.pdbx_seq_one_letter_code
_entity_poly.pdbx_strand_id
1 'polypeptide(L)'
;MANLQVKGMDDNLYGQLKNLATAENRSVSQEIIHLVKAYLASRKTLQRTPTPGAILLRLAGSWEDERDADEIICEIKAARKNSERLSGGL
;
A
#
# COMPACT_ATOMS: atom_id res chain seq x y z
N MET A 1 24.71 14.25 -23.62
CA MET A 1 23.90 14.43 -22.39
C MET A 1 22.57 15.00 -22.80
N ALA A 2 21.46 14.33 -22.47
CA ALA A 2 20.14 14.92 -22.67
C ALA A 2 19.92 16.00 -21.59
N ASN A 3 19.56 17.20 -22.00
CA ASN A 3 19.17 18.26 -21.07
C ASN A 3 17.64 18.25 -20.95
N LEU A 4 17.13 18.19 -19.72
CA LEU A 4 15.69 18.26 -19.44
C LEU A 4 15.39 19.63 -18.85
N GLN A 5 14.66 20.46 -19.59
CA GLN A 5 14.14 21.72 -19.10
C GLN A 5 12.66 21.57 -18.78
N VAL A 6 12.28 21.84 -17.52
CA VAL A 6 10.88 21.89 -17.10
C VAL A 6 10.44 23.35 -17.13
N LYS A 7 9.39 23.65 -17.90
CA LYS A 7 8.80 25.01 -18.00
C LYS A 7 7.52 25.10 -17.17
N GLY A 8 7.27 26.26 -16.58
CA GLY A 8 6.05 26.50 -15.79
C GLY A 8 5.99 25.75 -14.47
N MET A 9 7.15 25.48 -13.85
CA MET A 9 7.16 24.91 -12.50
C MET A 9 6.63 25.95 -11.52
N ASP A 10 5.65 25.55 -10.74
CA ASP A 10 5.12 26.36 -9.64
C ASP A 10 6.23 26.66 -8.61
N ASP A 11 6.30 27.91 -8.15
CA ASP A 11 7.36 28.37 -7.24
C ASP A 11 7.29 27.68 -5.87
N ASN A 12 6.09 27.31 -5.40
CA ASN A 12 5.94 26.58 -4.15
C ASN A 12 6.48 25.15 -4.32
N LEU A 13 6.15 24.49 -5.42
CA LEU A 13 6.71 23.18 -5.74
C LEU A 13 8.25 23.22 -5.83
N TYR A 14 8.82 24.24 -6.49
CA TYR A 14 10.27 24.42 -6.56
C TYR A 14 10.88 24.63 -5.16
N GLY A 15 10.22 25.43 -4.31
CA GLY A 15 10.62 25.63 -2.91
C GLY A 15 10.65 24.34 -2.10
N GLN A 16 9.61 23.50 -2.22
CA GLN A 16 9.55 22.20 -1.57
C GLN A 16 10.69 21.27 -2.03
N LEU A 17 10.95 21.22 -3.35
CA LEU A 17 12.05 20.47 -3.94
C LEU A 17 13.42 20.91 -3.42
N LYS A 18 13.62 22.23 -3.27
CA LYS A 18 14.87 22.79 -2.73
C LYS A 18 15.07 22.44 -1.25
N ASN A 19 14.01 22.48 -0.45
CA ASN A 19 14.06 22.09 0.95
C ASN A 19 14.41 20.60 1.10
N LEU A 20 13.77 19.75 0.29
CA LEU A 20 14.03 18.31 0.29
C LEU A 20 15.46 18.01 -0.17
N ALA A 21 15.93 18.65 -1.24
CA ALA A 21 17.31 18.50 -1.70
C ALA A 21 18.34 18.93 -0.62
N THR A 22 18.03 19.98 0.13
CA THR A 22 18.87 20.46 1.24
C THR A 22 18.91 19.44 2.38
N ALA A 23 17.75 18.90 2.78
CA ALA A 23 17.66 17.88 3.82
C ALA A 23 18.44 16.61 3.46
N GLU A 24 18.42 16.23 2.19
CA GLU A 24 19.11 15.05 1.66
C GLU A 24 20.58 15.32 1.26
N ASN A 25 21.10 16.53 1.48
CA ASN A 25 22.45 16.97 1.09
C ASN A 25 22.76 16.73 -0.41
N ARG A 26 21.80 17.05 -1.29
CA ARG A 26 21.91 16.88 -2.74
C ARG A 26 21.63 18.19 -3.47
N SER A 27 22.11 18.30 -4.71
CA SER A 27 21.65 19.36 -5.60
C SER A 27 20.20 19.09 -6.05
N VAL A 28 19.45 20.15 -6.38
CA VAL A 28 18.08 20.03 -6.87
C VAL A 28 17.99 19.12 -8.10
N SER A 29 18.94 19.22 -9.03
CA SER A 29 18.98 18.36 -10.22
C SER A 29 19.20 16.88 -9.88
N GLN A 30 20.07 16.59 -8.90
CA GLN A 30 20.29 15.22 -8.43
C GLN A 30 19.05 14.69 -7.70
N GLU A 31 18.37 15.53 -6.93
CA GLU A 31 17.17 15.16 -6.20
C GLU A 31 16.00 14.85 -7.15
N ILE A 32 15.80 15.66 -8.20
CA ILE A 32 14.84 15.34 -9.27
C ILE A 32 15.13 13.98 -9.88
N ILE A 33 16.40 13.71 -10.24
CA ILE A 33 16.80 12.43 -10.82
C ILE A 33 16.55 11.28 -9.83
N HIS A 34 16.84 11.49 -8.55
CA HIS A 34 16.61 10.50 -7.50
C HIS A 34 15.11 10.19 -7.37
N LEU A 35 14.25 11.21 -7.27
CA LEU A 35 12.80 11.05 -7.18
C LEU A 35 12.24 10.32 -8.40
N VAL A 36 12.69 10.67 -9.61
CA VAL A 36 12.25 9.98 -10.84
C VAL A 36 12.67 8.50 -10.82
N LYS A 37 13.91 8.20 -10.42
CA LYS A 37 14.39 6.81 -10.30
C LYS A 37 13.60 6.04 -9.24
N ALA A 38 13.37 6.65 -8.08
CA ALA A 38 12.61 6.06 -6.98
C ALA A 38 11.17 5.77 -7.40
N TYR A 39 10.52 6.71 -8.11
CA TYR A 39 9.18 6.53 -8.66
C TYR A 39 9.13 5.40 -9.69
N LEU A 40 10.08 5.34 -10.62
CA LEU A 40 10.13 4.27 -11.62
C LEU A 40 10.36 2.89 -10.99
N ALA A 41 11.19 2.82 -9.95
CA ALA A 41 11.44 1.60 -9.20
C ALA A 41 10.19 1.16 -8.43
N SER A 42 9.52 2.09 -7.73
CA SER A 42 8.32 1.81 -6.94
C SER A 42 7.10 1.54 -7.80
N ARG A 43 7.05 2.02 -9.04
CA ARG A 43 5.95 1.76 -9.99
C ARG A 43 5.72 0.27 -10.22
N LYS A 44 6.78 -0.57 -10.24
CA LYS A 44 6.63 -2.03 -10.35
C LYS A 44 5.91 -2.63 -9.14
N THR A 45 6.15 -2.08 -7.95
CA THR A 45 5.54 -2.52 -6.70
C THR A 45 4.11 -1.98 -6.58
N LEU A 46 3.89 -0.71 -6.91
CA LEU A 46 2.58 -0.05 -6.92
C LEU A 46 1.60 -0.65 -7.93
N GLN A 47 2.09 -1.19 -9.05
CA GLN A 47 1.26 -1.90 -10.02
C GLN A 47 0.91 -3.34 -9.57
N ARG A 48 1.70 -3.94 -8.67
CA ARG A 48 1.42 -5.27 -8.13
C ARG A 48 0.50 -5.23 -6.91
N THR A 49 0.56 -4.16 -6.12
CA THR A 49 -0.32 -3.99 -4.97
C THR A 49 -1.67 -3.44 -5.43
N PRO A 50 -2.78 -4.21 -5.31
CA PRO A 50 -4.09 -3.68 -5.62
C PRO A 50 -4.38 -2.46 -4.75
N THR A 51 -5.00 -1.44 -5.34
CA THR A 51 -5.39 -0.24 -4.58
C THR A 51 -6.34 -0.62 -3.45
N PRO A 52 -6.40 0.15 -2.35
CA PRO A 52 -7.37 -0.11 -1.28
C PRO A 52 -8.80 -0.27 -1.80
N GLY A 53 -9.21 0.55 -2.78
CA GLY A 53 -10.50 0.41 -3.46
C GLY A 53 -10.66 -0.91 -4.21
N ALA A 54 -9.63 -1.38 -4.93
CA ALA A 54 -9.66 -2.67 -5.60
C ALA A 54 -9.75 -3.85 -4.61
N ILE A 55 -9.12 -3.73 -3.43
CA ILE A 55 -9.25 -4.74 -2.36
C ILE A 55 -10.69 -4.75 -1.83
N LEU A 56 -11.27 -3.59 -1.55
CA LEU A 56 -12.65 -3.49 -1.06
C LEU A 56 -13.66 -4.06 -2.06
N LEU A 57 -13.48 -3.77 -3.35
CA LEU A 57 -14.31 -4.34 -4.42
C LEU A 57 -14.14 -5.86 -4.53
N ARG A 58 -12.95 -6.40 -4.29
CA ARG A 58 -12.72 -7.86 -4.31
C ARG A 58 -13.32 -8.55 -3.09
N LEU A 59 -13.36 -7.87 -1.95
CA LEU A 59 -14.04 -8.35 -0.75
C LEU A 59 -15.56 -8.22 -0.88
N ALA A 60 -16.05 -7.30 -1.71
CA ALA A 60 -17.48 -7.17 -1.99
C ALA A 60 -18.05 -8.47 -2.56
N GLY A 61 -18.97 -9.08 -1.83
CA GLY A 61 -19.58 -10.37 -2.19
C GLY A 61 -18.81 -11.60 -1.71
N SER A 62 -17.62 -11.46 -1.10
CA SER A 62 -16.90 -12.63 -0.54
C SER A 62 -17.57 -13.21 0.72
N TRP A 63 -18.60 -12.54 1.22
CA TRP A 63 -19.45 -12.96 2.33
C TRP A 63 -20.75 -13.62 1.86
N GLU A 64 -21.02 -13.62 0.55
CA GLU A 64 -22.14 -14.35 -0.01
C GLU A 64 -21.78 -15.84 0.00
N ASP A 65 -22.56 -16.60 0.75
CA ASP A 65 -22.41 -18.05 0.89
C ASP A 65 -23.71 -18.69 0.42
N GLU A 66 -23.61 -19.70 -0.44
CA GLU A 66 -24.76 -20.45 -0.95
C GLU A 66 -25.28 -21.46 0.10
N ARG A 67 -24.48 -21.74 1.13
CA ARG A 67 -24.84 -22.66 2.21
C ARG A 67 -25.85 -22.05 3.16
N ASP A 68 -26.71 -22.90 3.70
CA ASP A 68 -27.67 -22.48 4.72
C ASP A 68 -26.96 -22.17 6.04
N ALA A 69 -27.59 -21.31 6.84
CA ALA A 69 -27.08 -20.91 8.15
C ALA A 69 -26.80 -22.12 9.06
N ASP A 70 -27.63 -23.17 9.01
CA ASP A 70 -27.46 -24.36 9.85
C ASP A 70 -26.19 -25.15 9.51
N GLU A 71 -25.83 -25.22 8.22
CA GLU A 71 -24.62 -25.89 7.75
C GLU A 71 -23.37 -25.14 8.22
N ILE A 72 -23.36 -23.80 8.07
CA ILE A 72 -22.28 -22.93 8.53
C ILE A 72 -22.09 -23.04 10.04
N ILE A 73 -23.19 -23.05 10.81
CA ILE A 73 -23.15 -23.21 12.27
C ILE A 73 -22.54 -24.57 12.65
N CYS A 74 -22.91 -25.64 11.97
CA CYS A 74 -22.40 -26.97 12.24
C CYS A 74 -20.90 -27.07 11.95
N GLU A 75 -20.44 -26.56 10.82
CA GLU A 75 -19.01 -26.52 10.47
C GLU A 75 -18.20 -25.73 11.51
N ILE A 76 -18.65 -24.52 11.87
CA ILE A 76 -17.98 -23.69 12.86
C ILE A 76 -17.89 -24.41 14.21
N LYS A 77 -18.97 -25.08 14.65
CA LYS A 77 -18.96 -25.85 15.89
C LYS A 77 -18.00 -27.04 15.83
N ALA A 78 -17.94 -27.75 14.70
CA ALA A 78 -17.04 -28.87 14.50
C ALA A 78 -15.56 -28.46 14.44
N ALA A 79 -15.27 -27.30 13.85
CA ALA A 79 -13.92 -26.77 13.71
C ALA A 79 -13.35 -26.15 15.00
N ARG A 80 -14.17 -25.94 16.04
CA ARG A 80 -13.70 -25.43 17.33
C ARG A 80 -12.73 -26.41 17.96
N LYS A 81 -11.47 -25.99 18.09
CA LYS A 81 -10.50 -26.65 18.97
C LYS A 81 -10.61 -26.06 20.37
N ASN A 82 -11.07 -26.86 21.32
CA ASN A 82 -10.97 -26.50 22.74
C ASN A 82 -9.49 -26.52 23.13
N SER A 83 -8.91 -25.34 23.34
CA SER A 83 -7.57 -25.21 23.89
C SER A 83 -7.65 -25.28 25.40
N GLU A 84 -7.11 -26.35 25.99
CA GLU A 84 -6.94 -26.45 27.45
C GLU A 84 -5.78 -25.59 27.96
N ARG A 85 -5.10 -24.82 27.10
CA ARG A 85 -3.93 -24.01 27.49
C ARG A 85 -4.26 -22.95 28.54
N LEU A 86 -5.53 -22.59 28.70
CA LEU A 86 -6.02 -21.61 29.67
C LEU A 86 -6.92 -22.24 30.76
N SER A 87 -7.03 -23.57 30.84
CA SER A 87 -7.90 -24.26 31.80
C SER A 87 -7.40 -24.16 33.25
N GLY A 88 -6.14 -23.78 33.46
CA GLY A 88 -5.53 -23.58 34.79
C GLY A 88 -5.70 -22.18 35.40
N GLY A 89 -6.32 -21.23 34.70
CA GLY A 89 -6.36 -19.83 35.14
C GLY A 89 -5.02 -19.10 35.01
N LEU A 90 -5.06 -17.77 35.10
CA LEU A 90 -3.87 -16.88 35.12
C LEU A 90 -3.06 -17.05 36.41
#